data_AF-A0A7V6L2F1-F1
#
_entry.id   AF-A0A7V6L2F1-F1
#
_cell.length_a   1.000
_cell.length_b   1.000
_cell.length_c   1.000
_cell.angle_alpha   90.00
_cell.angle_beta   90.00
_cell.angle_gamma   90.00
#
_symmetry.space_group_name_H-M   'P 1'
#
loop_
_entity.id
_entity.type
_entity.pdbx_description
1 polymer ?
#
loop_
_entity_poly.entity_id
_entity_poly.type
_entity_poly.pdbx_seq_one_letter_code
_entity_poly.pdbx_strand_id
1 'polypeptide(L)'
;MSKGKRLSFEEKIKACELYDQGYGSQQSISDEFGISESGFKLMYFKYKNHGPESLKMQTKHQTYTKEFKEKVIKSYNKKEGSYRELAI
;
A
#
# COMPACT_ATOMS: atom_id res chain seq x y z
N MET A 1 20.03 8.10 -3.67
CA MET A 1 19.08 7.18 -2.97
C MET A 1 19.06 5.87 -3.75
N SER A 2 19.73 4.83 -3.25
CA SER A 2 19.66 3.50 -3.88
C SER A 2 18.23 2.97 -3.78
N LYS A 3 17.70 2.37 -4.85
CA LYS A 3 16.39 1.71 -4.78
C LYS A 3 16.56 0.46 -3.91
N GLY A 4 15.96 0.46 -2.73
CA GLY A 4 15.97 -0.70 -1.83
C GLY A 4 15.45 -1.97 -2.52
N LYS A 5 15.80 -3.14 -1.97
CA LYS A 5 15.39 -4.44 -2.51
C LYS A 5 13.87 -4.49 -2.69
N ARG A 6 13.41 -4.98 -3.86
CA ARG A 6 11.99 -5.29 -4.07
C ARG A 6 11.72 -6.69 -3.55
N LEU A 7 10.94 -6.78 -2.48
CA LEU A 7 10.51 -8.06 -1.91
C LEU A 7 9.40 -8.70 -2.77
N SER A 8 9.47 -10.02 -2.89
CA SER A 8 8.40 -10.86 -3.42
C SER A 8 7.19 -10.85 -2.48
N PHE A 9 6.04 -11.32 -2.96
CA PHE A 9 4.84 -11.42 -2.12
C PHE A 9 5.07 -12.30 -0.87
N GLU A 10 5.70 -13.46 -1.07
CA GLU A 10 6.00 -14.42 -0.01
C GLU A 10 6.99 -13.85 1.01
N GLU A 11 8.03 -13.15 0.55
CA GLU A 11 8.99 -12.49 1.45
C GLU A 11 8.30 -11.44 2.33
N LYS A 12 7.35 -10.67 1.78
CA LYS A 12 6.59 -9.68 2.55
C LYS A 12 5.70 -10.32 3.61
N ILE A 13 5.02 -11.42 3.29
CA ILE A 13 4.19 -12.16 4.25
C ILE A 13 5.07 -12.70 5.37
N LYS A 14 6.17 -13.38 5.02
CA LYS A 14 7.10 -13.94 6.00
C LYS A 14 7.64 -12.87 6.95
N ALA A 15 8.00 -11.69 6.44
CA ALA A 15 8.46 -10.58 7.27
C ALA A 15 7.37 -10.09 8.26
N CYS A 16 6.10 -10.06 7.85
CA CYS A 16 5.00 -9.68 8.73
C CYS A 16 4.72 -10.76 9.79
N GLU A 17 4.75 -12.04 9.42
CA GLU A 17 4.54 -13.17 10.33
C GLU A 17 5.64 -13.25 11.40
N LEU A 18 6.91 -13.05 11.02
CA LEU A 18 8.02 -13.00 11.97
C LEU A 18 7.84 -11.90 13.01
N TYR A 19 7.30 -10.76 12.61
CA TYR A 19 7.00 -9.67 13.53
C TYR A 19 5.84 -10.00 14.47
N ASP A 20 4.75 -10.59 13.95
CA ASP A 20 3.60 -11.01 14.77
C ASP A 20 3.98 -12.12 15.77
N GLN A 21 4.93 -12.99 15.41
CA GLN A 21 5.47 -14.03 16.28
C GLN A 21 6.51 -13.51 17.30
N GLY A 22 6.91 -12.23 17.21
CA GLY A 22 7.82 -11.60 18.15
C GLY A 22 9.31 -11.95 17.94
N TYR A 23 9.70 -12.44 16.76
CA TYR A 23 11.09 -12.79 16.45
C TYR A 23 12.03 -11.59 16.32
N GLY A 24 11.51 -10.36 16.29
CA GLY A 24 12.32 -9.16 16.21
C GLY A 24 11.52 -7.86 16.27
N SER A 25 12.25 -6.75 16.35
CA SER A 25 11.68 -5.42 16.17
C SER A 25 11.44 -5.13 14.69
N GLN A 26 10.72 -4.05 14.40
CA GLN A 26 10.51 -3.60 13.03
C GLN A 26 11.83 -3.31 12.30
N GLN A 27 12.84 -2.82 13.04
CA GLN A 27 14.15 -2.50 12.49
C GLN A 27 14.98 -3.76 12.22
N SER A 28 15.01 -4.71 13.15
CA SER A 28 15.77 -5.96 12.92
C SER A 28 15.23 -6.76 11.74
N ILE A 29 13.90 -6.82 11.60
CA ILE A 29 13.26 -7.49 10.46
C ILE A 29 13.49 -6.71 9.17
N SER A 30 13.44 -5.37 9.20
CA SER A 30 13.73 -4.58 7.99
C SER A 30 15.17 -4.79 7.49
N ASP A 31 16.13 -4.89 8.42
CA ASP A 31 17.54 -5.13 8.11
C ASP A 31 17.75 -6.55 7.53
N GLU A 32 17.12 -7.58 8.11
CA GLU A 32 17.17 -8.96 7.62
C GLU A 32 16.66 -9.08 6.17
N PHE A 33 15.58 -8.37 5.85
CA PHE A 33 14.98 -8.39 4.52
C PHE A 33 15.57 -7.35 3.56
N GLY A 34 16.53 -6.52 4.00
CA GLY A 34 17.20 -5.52 3.18
C GLY A 34 16.27 -4.39 2.69
N ILE A 35 15.28 -4.02 3.51
CA ILE A 35 14.36 -2.91 3.25
C ILE A 35 14.49 -1.83 4.31
N SER A 36 13.95 -0.64 4.05
CA SER A 36 13.91 0.40 5.07
C SER A 36 12.86 0.11 6.14
N GLU A 37 13.12 0.52 7.37
CA GLU A 37 12.18 0.43 8.50
C GLU A 37 10.84 1.11 8.17
N SER A 38 10.86 2.29 7.53
CA SER A 38 9.64 2.97 7.08
C SER A 38 8.86 2.16 6.04
N GLY A 39 9.57 1.46 5.14
CA GLY A 39 8.96 0.55 4.17
C GLY A 39 8.29 -0.63 4.85
N PHE A 40 8.95 -1.22 5.85
CA PHE A 40 8.40 -2.29 6.68
C PHE A 40 7.16 -1.81 7.45
N LYS A 41 7.21 -0.66 8.12
CA LYS A 41 6.07 -0.06 8.85
C LYS A 41 4.83 0.08 7.98
N LEU A 42 4.98 0.66 6.79
CA LEU A 42 3.87 0.83 5.85
C LEU A 42 3.32 -0.51 5.36
N MET A 43 4.21 -1.46 5.07
CA MET A 43 3.85 -2.81 4.65
C MET A 43 3.05 -3.53 5.74
N TYR A 44 3.54 -3.52 6.98
CA TYR A 44 2.88 -4.14 8.12
C TYR A 44 1.53 -3.49 8.43
N PHE A 45 1.42 -2.16 8.33
CA PHE A 45 0.14 -1.47 8.47
C PHE A 45 -0.89 -1.97 7.45
N LYS A 46 -0.50 -2.15 6.18
CA LYS A 46 -1.39 -2.69 5.15
C LYS A 46 -1.78 -4.13 5.44
N TYR A 47 -0.81 -4.97 5.81
CA TYR A 47 -1.04 -6.35 6.21
C TYR A 47 -2.08 -6.46 7.33
N LYS A 48 -1.96 -5.65 8.39
CA LYS A 48 -2.84 -5.69 9.54
C LYS A 48 -4.26 -5.20 9.27
N ASN A 49 -4.41 -4.17 8.42
CA ASN A 49 -5.72 -3.56 8.15
C ASN A 49 -6.47 -4.20 6.96
N HIS A 50 -5.74 -4.75 5.99
CA HIS A 50 -6.30 -5.20 4.71
C HIS A 50 -5.94 -6.66 4.39
N GLY A 51 -5.25 -7.35 5.29
CA GLY A 51 -4.85 -8.74 5.13
C GLY A 51 -3.65 -8.95 4.21
N PRO A 52 -3.21 -10.22 4.05
CA PRO A 52 -2.01 -10.58 3.27
C PRO A 52 -2.10 -10.14 1.81
N GLU A 53 -3.27 -10.26 1.19
CA GLU A 53 -3.54 -9.90 -0.20
C GLU A 53 -3.16 -8.45 -0.54
N SER A 54 -3.21 -7.55 0.43
CA SER A 54 -2.81 -6.15 0.28
C SER A 54 -1.32 -5.95 -0.06
N LEU A 55 -0.50 -6.98 0.15
CA LEU A 55 0.94 -6.96 -0.12
C LEU A 55 1.30 -7.38 -1.55
N LYS A 56 0.33 -7.91 -2.32
CA LYS A 56 0.53 -8.28 -3.73
C LYS A 56 0.97 -7.06 -4.53
N MET A 57 1.98 -7.24 -5.36
CA MET A 57 2.31 -6.20 -6.34
C MET A 57 1.14 -6.06 -7.30
N GLN A 58 0.59 -4.86 -7.38
CA GLN A 58 -0.38 -4.50 -8.41
C GLN A 58 0.35 -4.59 -9.76
N THR A 59 -0.07 -5.54 -10.59
CA THR A 59 0.47 -5.72 -11.94
C THR A 59 -0.13 -4.72 -12.93
N LYS A 60 -1.28 -4.13 -12.58
CA LYS A 60 -2.00 -3.15 -13.39
C LYS A 60 -2.13 -1.83 -12.63
N HIS A 61 -2.05 -0.73 -13.35
CA HIS A 61 -2.40 0.57 -12.80
C HIS A 61 -3.89 0.60 -12.44
N GLN A 62 -4.21 1.09 -11.25
CA GLN A 62 -5.59 1.41 -10.88
C GLN A 62 -6.00 2.67 -11.64
N THR A 63 -6.61 2.51 -12.81
CA THR A 63 -7.07 3.62 -13.64
C THR A 63 -8.57 3.81 -13.42
N TYR A 64 -8.95 5.05 -13.09
CA TYR A 64 -10.36 5.43 -13.09
C TYR A 64 -10.95 5.24 -14.49
N THR A 65 -12.15 4.65 -14.56
CA THR A 65 -12.87 4.46 -15.82
C THR A 65 -13.23 5.80 -16.45
N LYS A 66 -13.41 5.82 -17.77
CA LYS A 66 -13.80 7.04 -18.51
C LYS A 66 -15.10 7.62 -17.95
N GLU A 67 -16.10 6.76 -17.72
CA GLU A 67 -17.40 7.14 -17.16
C GLU A 67 -17.27 7.79 -15.79
N PHE A 68 -16.42 7.24 -14.91
CA PHE A 68 -16.18 7.82 -13.60
C PHE A 68 -15.56 9.21 -13.70
N LYS A 69 -14.53 9.38 -14.54
CA LYS A 69 -13.90 10.69 -14.77
C LYS A 69 -14.90 11.72 -15.30
N GLU A 70 -15.75 11.33 -16.25
CA GLU A 70 -16.80 12.21 -16.78
C GLU A 70 -17.83 12.59 -15.72
N LYS A 71 -18.22 11.65 -14.85
CA LYS A 71 -19.14 11.92 -13.73
C LYS A 71 -18.54 12.94 -12.76
N VAL A 72 -17.28 12.76 -12.35
CA VAL A 72 -16.59 13.70 -11.44
C VAL A 72 -16.49 15.10 -12.05
N ILE A 73 -16.13 15.21 -13.34
CA ILE A 73 -16.05 16.50 -14.05
C ILE A 73 -17.42 17.19 -14.09
N LYS A 74 -18.49 16.45 -14.39
CA LYS A 74 -19.85 17.00 -14.43
C LYS A 74 -20.28 17.53 -13.06
N SER A 75 -20.09 16.76 -11.99
CA SER A 75 -20.43 17.18 -10.63
C SER A 75 -19.63 18.39 -10.18
N TYR A 76 -18.33 18.44 -10.50
CA TYR A 76 -17.50 19.61 -10.22
C TYR A 76 -18.01 20.87 -10.95
N ASN A 77 -18.32 20.76 -12.24
CA ASN A 77 -18.84 21.89 -13.03
C ASN A 77 -20.21 22.39 -12.52
N LYS A 78 -21.04 21.50 -11.99
CA LYS A 78 -22.33 21.85 -11.36
C LYS A 78 -22.18 22.40 -9.94
N LYS A 79 -20.97 22.45 -9.39
CA LYS A 79 -20.68 22.78 -7.99
C LYS A 79 -21.40 21.85 -6.99
N GLU A 80 -21.71 20.63 -7.42
CA GLU A 80 -22.35 19.58 -6.60
C GLU A 80 -21.28 18.85 -5.78
N GLY A 81 -20.60 19.57 -4.89
CA GLY A 81 -19.59 19.02 -3.98
C GLY A 81 -18.21 19.66 -4.11
N SER A 82 -17.52 19.71 -2.99
CA SER A 82 -16.11 20.07 -2.87
C SER A 82 -15.21 18.95 -3.38
N TYR A 83 -13.93 19.27 -3.63
CA TYR A 83 -12.94 18.27 -4.01
C TYR A 83 -12.85 17.08 -3.04
N ARG A 84 -13.09 17.31 -1.75
CA ARG A 84 -13.07 16.25 -0.73
C ARG A 84 -14.28 15.32 -0.85
N GLU A 85 -15.44 15.85 -1.20
CA GLU A 85 -16.67 15.07 -1.38
C GLU A 85 -16.65 14.28 -2.69
N LEU A 86 -15.91 14.75 -3.70
CA LEU A 86 -15.74 14.06 -4.99
C LEU A 86 -14.58 13.04 -5.00
N ALA A 87 -13.75 13.01 -3.96
CA ALA A 87 -12.65 12.06 -3.83
C ALA A 87 -13.17 10.72 -3.29
N ILE A 88 -12.84 9.64 -4.01
CA ILE A 88 -13.13 8.24 -3.63
C ILE A 88 -11.82 7.46 -3.60
#